data_AF-A0A8T5S1C6-F1
#
_entry.id   AF-A0A8T5S1C6-F1
#
_cell.length_a   1.000
_cell.length_b   1.000
_cell.length_c   1.000
_cell.angle_alpha   90.00
_cell.angle_beta   90.00
_cell.angle_gamma   90.00
#
_symmetry.space_group_name_H-M   'P 1'
#
loop_
_entity.id
_entity.type
_entity.pdbx_description
1 polymer ?
#
loop_
_entity_poly.entity_id
_entity_poly.type
_entity_poly.pdbx_seq_one_letter_code
_entity_poly.pdbx_strand_id
1 'polypeptide(L)' 'MKEEEIGNTGLKYADTVDNIIKNSLGKHRKDENILILPNGLQILPLLNI' A
#
# COMPACT_ATOMS: atom_id res chain seq x y z
N MET A 1 11.94 5.20 9.94
CA MET A 1 11.16 4.32 10.84
C MET A 1 11.67 2.91 10.66
N LYS A 2 11.87 2.20 11.76
CA LYS A 2 12.34 0.81 11.76
C LYS A 2 11.15 -0.15 11.69
N GLU A 3 11.38 -1.35 11.19
CA GLU A 3 10.34 -2.39 11.06
C GLU A 3 9.60 -2.65 12.38
N GLU A 4 10.36 -2.72 13.46
CA GLU A 4 9.92 -2.88 14.86
C GLU A 4 8.99 -1.76 15.35
N GLU A 5 9.05 -0.56 14.77
CA GLU A 5 8.16 0.55 15.11
C GLU A 5 6.82 0.47 14.36
N ILE A 6 6.82 -0.02 13.12
CA ILE A 6 5.64 -0.08 12.25
C ILE A 6 4.80 -1.35 12.51
N GLY A 7 5.46 -2.48 12.81
CA GLY A 7 4.77 -3.75 13.09
C GLY A 7 3.81 -3.68 14.28
N ASN A 8 4.13 -2.84 15.28
CA ASN A 8 3.31 -2.66 16.47
C ASN A 8 2.04 -1.84 16.24
N THR A 9 1.87 -1.20 15.08
CA THR A 9 0.67 -0.41 14.74
C THR A 9 -0.28 -1.16 13.80
N GLY A 10 -0.04 -2.45 13.54
CA GLY A 10 -0.83 -3.25 12.58
C GLY A 10 -0.53 -2.92 11.11
N LEU A 11 0.48 -2.09 10.85
CA LEU A 11 0.97 -1.79 9.51
C LEU A 11 2.09 -2.77 9.14
N LYS A 12 2.30 -2.98 7.83
CA LYS A 12 3.40 -3.81 7.34
C LYS A 12 4.56 -2.93 6.92
N TYR A 13 5.75 -3.30 7.35
CA TYR A 13 6.98 -2.68 6.89
C TYR A 13 7.35 -3.21 5.51
N ALA A 14 7.92 -2.33 4.69
CA ALA A 14 8.65 -2.67 3.47
C ALA A 14 9.78 -1.66 3.27
N ASP A 15 10.91 -2.17 2.80
CA ASP A 15 12.12 -1.41 2.46
C ASP A 15 11.99 -0.64 1.14
N THR A 16 11.20 -1.16 0.20
CA THR A 16 10.99 -0.57 -1.13
C THR A 16 9.53 -0.64 -1.58
N VAL A 17 9.15 0.27 -2.49
CA VAL A 17 7.84 0.27 -3.14
C VAL A 17 7.61 -1.04 -3.92
N ASP A 18 8.64 -1.56 -4.58
CA ASP A 18 8.53 -2.81 -5.33
C ASP A 18 8.25 -4.02 -4.43
N ASN A 19 8.91 -4.08 -3.26
CA ASN A 19 8.70 -5.16 -2.31
C ASN A 19 7.29 -5.11 -1.72
N ILE A 20 6.75 -3.93 -1.39
CA ILE A 20 5.37 -3.87 -0.88
C ILE A 20 4.36 -4.29 -1.96
N ILE A 21 4.56 -3.90 -3.23
CA ILE A 21 3.70 -4.30 -4.34
C ILE A 21 3.72 -5.82 -4.55
N LYS A 22 4.91 -6.44 -4.57
CA LYS A 22 5.04 -7.90 -4.72
C LYS A 22 4.36 -8.64 -3.56
N ASN A 23 4.58 -8.17 -2.34
CA ASN A 23 3.99 -8.76 -1.13
C ASN A 23 2.47 -8.59 -1.06
N SER A 24 1.93 -7.49 -1.59
CA SER A 24 0.48 -7.30 -1.69
C SER A 24 -0.13 -8.19 -2.76
N LEU A 25 0.46 -8.27 -3.96
CA LEU A 25 -0.08 -9.08 -5.06
C LEU A 25 -0.23 -10.56 -4.71
N GLY A 26 0.64 -11.12 -3.87
CA GLY A 26 0.51 -12.51 -3.40
C GLY A 26 -0.74 -12.78 -2.54
N LYS A 27 -1.40 -11.73 -2.02
CA LYS A 27 -2.62 -11.82 -1.19
C LYS A 27 -3.90 -11.49 -1.96
N HIS A 28 -3.76 -11.08 -3.22
CA HIS A 28 -4.80 -10.56 -4.08
C HIS A 28 -4.90 -11.41 -5.34
N ARG A 29 -6.03 -11.36 -6.06
CA ARG A 29 -6.15 -12.09 -7.33
C ARG A 29 -5.28 -11.44 -8.41
N LYS A 30 -4.81 -12.25 -9.35
CA LYS A 30 -3.91 -11.82 -10.45
C LYS A 30 -4.46 -10.69 -11.32
N ASP A 31 -5.78 -10.47 -11.30
CA ASP A 31 -6.55 -9.53 -12.09
C ASP A 31 -6.95 -8.26 -11.32
N GLU A 32 -6.44 -8.06 -10.10
CA GLU A 32 -6.74 -6.85 -9.32
C GLU A 32 -5.97 -5.63 -9.82
N ASN A 33 -6.65 -4.49 -9.84
CA ASN A 33 -6.09 -3.20 -10.26
C ASN A 33 -5.48 -2.46 -9.07
N ILE A 34 -4.33 -1.82 -9.28
CA ILE A 34 -3.70 -0.96 -8.28
C ILE A 34 -4.08 0.49 -8.58
N LEU A 35 -4.76 1.14 -7.63
CA LEU A 35 -4.98 2.58 -7.66
C LEU A 35 -3.73 3.28 -7.10
N ILE A 36 -3.07 4.07 -7.94
CA ILE A 36 -1.93 4.90 -7.55
C ILE A 36 -2.43 6.32 -7.33
N LEU A 37 -2.29 6.83 -6.10
CA LEU A 37 -2.62 8.21 -5.73
C LEU A 37 -1.31 8.99 -5.50
N PRO A 38 -0.74 9.62 -6.53
CA PRO A 38 0.41 10.50 -6.32
C PRO A 38 -0.02 11.69 -5.44
N ASN A 39 0.75 12.04 -4.40
CA ASN A 39 0.41 13.11 -3.45
C ASN A 39 -0.85 12.85 -2.59
N GLY A 40 -0.90 11.72 -1.88
CA GLY A 40 -2.09 11.25 -1.15
C GLY A 40 -2.74 12.26 -0.18
N LEU A 41 -1.99 13.17 0.44
CA LEU A 41 -2.54 14.21 1.32
C LEU A 41 -3.36 15.27 0.57
N GLN A 42 -3.06 15.51 -0.71
CA GLN A 42 -3.63 16.59 -1.51
C GLN A 42 -4.81 16.14 -2.37
N ILE A 43 -5.01 14.83 -2.51
CA ILE A 43 -6.06 14.25 -3.33
C ILE A 43 -7.17 13.73 -2.43
N LEU A 44 -8.36 14.29 -2.56
CA LEU A 44 -9.59 13.69 -2.04
C LEU A 44 -10.12 12.70 -3.11
N PRO A 45 -10.04 11.38 -2.89
CA PRO A 45 -10.57 10.42 -3.84
C PRO A 45 -12.10 10.53 -3.89
N LEU A 46 -12.63 10.99 -5.02
CA LEU A 46 -14.07 10.97 -5.28
C LEU A 46 -14.44 9.55 -5.73
N LEU A 47 -15.10 8.81 -4.85
CA LEU A 47 -15.74 7.54 -5.20
C LEU A 47 -17.07 7.87 -5.85
N ASN A 48 -17.14 7.81 -7.18
CA ASN A 48 -18.41 7.76 -7.89
C ASN A 48 -18.94 6.33 -7.74
N ILE A 49 -19.93 6.17 -6.87
CA ILE A 49 -20.70 4.94 -6.67
C ILE A 49 -21.82 4.89 -7.71
#